data_AF-A0A5Y1GKP5-F1
#
_entry.id   AF-A0A5Y1GKP5-F1
#
_cell.length_a   1.000
_cell.length_b   1.000
_cell.length_c   1.000
_cell.angle_alpha   90.00
_cell.angle_beta   90.00
_cell.angle_gamma   90.00
#
_symmetry.space_group_name_H-M   'P 1'
#
loop_
_entity.id
_entity.type
_entity.pdbx_description
1 polymer ?
#
loop_
_entity_poly.entity_id
_entity_poly.type
_entity_poly.pdbx_seq_one_letter_code
_entity_poly.pdbx_strand_id
1 'polypeptide(L)' 'QSVTLTRAGIVINGGGKPVIFTNATKARFEMPIESTGDIRDNCDSSGKTMAEMRTTYNGHTHKENGDGGGITDKPVQPMS' A
#
# COMPACT_ATOMS: atom_id res chain seq x y z
N GLN A 1 -12.00 10.98 20.75
CA GLN A 1 -10.77 11.36 20.02
C GLN A 1 -9.80 11.98 21.00
N SER A 2 -8.52 11.58 21.01
CA SER A 2 -7.49 12.11 21.93
C SER A 2 -6.08 11.93 21.36
N VAL A 3 -5.14 12.72 21.86
CA VAL A 3 -3.69 12.49 21.68
C VAL A 3 -3.07 12.39 23.06
N THR A 4 -2.32 11.32 23.31
CA THR A 4 -1.70 11.05 24.61
C THR A 4 -0.19 10.91 24.45
N LEU A 5 0.57 11.70 25.22
CA LEU A 5 2.02 11.62 25.28
C LEU A 5 2.44 11.04 26.64
N THR A 6 3.23 9.97 26.61
CA THR A 6 3.74 9.30 27.82
C THR A 6 5.21 8.92 27.61
N ARG A 7 5.83 8.36 28.65
CA ARG A 7 7.16 7.74 28.52
C ARG A 7 7.20 6.55 27.55
N ALA A 8 6.06 5.91 27.28
CA ALA A 8 5.96 4.82 26.32
C ALA A 8 5.80 5.30 24.86
N GLY A 9 5.58 6.61 24.65
CA GLY A 9 5.43 7.20 23.32
C GLY A 9 4.15 8.02 23.15
N ILE A 10 3.75 8.20 21.89
CA ILE A 10 2.58 8.97 21.47
C ILE A 10 1.50 8.02 20.95
N VAL A 11 0.28 8.18 21.45
CA VAL A 11 -0.91 7.48 20.93
C VAL A 11 -1.92 8.50 20.41
N ILE A 12 -2.34 8.35 19.16
CA ILE A 12 -3.42 9.14 18.54
C ILE A 12 -4.65 8.24 18.44
N ASN A 13 -5.68 8.52 19.24
CA ASN A 13 -6.96 7.84 19.18
C ASN A 13 -7.95 8.67 18.35
N GLY A 14 -8.23 8.24 17.11
CA GLY A 14 -9.20 8.87 16.23
C GLY A 14 -10.65 8.79 16.73
N GLY A 15 -10.96 7.86 17.65
CA GLY A 15 -12.32 7.65 18.16
C GLY A 15 -13.33 7.34 17.06
N GLY A 16 -12.92 6.51 16.08
CA GLY A 16 -13.73 6.17 14.90
C GLY A 16 -13.72 7.23 13.78
N LYS A 17 -12.99 8.34 13.95
CA LYS A 17 -12.83 9.38 12.94
C LYS A 17 -11.44 9.32 12.28
N PRO A 18 -11.29 9.84 11.05
CA PRO A 18 -9.99 9.85 10.38
C PRO A 18 -8.97 10.74 11.10
N VAL A 19 -7.69 10.38 10.96
CA VAL A 19 -6.55 11.25 11.27
C VAL A 19 -6.05 11.81 9.94
N ILE A 20 -6.18 13.12 9.73
CA ILE A 20 -5.86 13.79 8.45
C ILE A 20 -4.71 14.77 8.66
N PHE A 21 -3.65 14.60 7.88
CA PHE A 21 -2.57 15.58 7.73
C PHE A 21 -2.77 16.32 6.41
N THR A 22 -2.94 17.65 6.44
CA THR A 22 -3.24 18.46 5.26
C THR A 22 -2.36 19.71 5.20
N ASN A 23 -2.19 20.28 4.00
CA ASN A 23 -1.35 21.47 3.73
C ASN A 23 0.11 21.33 4.21
N ALA A 24 0.64 20.11 4.23
CA ALA A 24 2.05 19.83 4.50
C ALA A 24 2.78 19.59 3.17
N THR A 25 4.02 20.07 3.05
CA THR A 25 4.86 19.78 1.89
C THR A 25 5.40 18.35 1.87
N LYS A 26 5.42 17.69 3.04
CA LYS A 26 5.93 16.33 3.23
C LYS A 26 5.46 15.72 4.55
N ALA A 27 5.10 14.44 4.53
CA ALA A 27 5.13 13.56 5.69
C ALA A 27 6.28 12.56 5.49
N ARG A 28 7.25 12.53 6.41
CA ARG A 28 8.40 11.61 6.37
C ARG A 28 8.44 10.79 7.65
N PHE A 29 8.55 9.48 7.50
CA PHE A 29 8.77 8.55 8.60
C PHE A 29 10.16 7.94 8.43
N GLU A 30 11.08 8.24 9.35
CA GLU A 30 12.44 7.66 9.36
C GLU A 30 12.48 6.40 10.25
N MET A 31 11.49 5.54 10.04
CA MET A 31 11.30 4.27 10.73
C MET A 31 10.45 3.34 9.83
N PRO A 32 10.43 2.02 10.10
CA PRO A 32 9.44 1.12 9.50
C PRO A 32 8.00 1.56 9.81
N ILE A 33 7.08 1.24 8.92
CA ILE A 33 5.64 1.45 9.10
C ILE A 33 4.98 0.09 9.15
N GLU A 34 4.32 -0.21 10.27
CA GLU A 34 3.47 -1.39 10.41
C GLU A 34 2.00 -0.98 10.24
N SER A 35 1.30 -1.66 9.34
CA SER A 35 -0.13 -1.42 9.08
C SER A 35 -0.89 -2.74 9.16
N THR A 36 -1.92 -2.78 10.00
CA THR A 36 -2.87 -3.90 10.07
C THR A 36 -3.92 -3.83 8.96
N GLY A 37 -4.14 -2.64 8.40
CA GLY A 37 -4.96 -2.41 7.22
C GLY A 37 -4.13 -2.26 5.95
N ASP A 38 -4.82 -2.02 4.84
CA ASP A 38 -4.17 -1.79 3.56
C ASP A 38 -3.58 -0.37 3.45
N ILE A 39 -2.58 -0.19 2.60
CA ILE A 39 -1.99 1.11 2.29
C ILE A 39 -2.35 1.45 0.86
N ARG A 40 -3.03 2.58 0.67
CA ARG A 40 -3.37 3.13 -0.65
C ARG A 40 -2.50 4.34 -0.94
N ASP A 41 -1.76 4.29 -2.04
CA ASP A 41 -1.09 5.46 -2.58
C ASP A 41 -2.05 6.27 -3.46
N ASN A 42 -1.72 7.54 -3.71
CA ASN A 42 -2.44 8.41 -4.65
C ASN A 42 -3.99 8.28 -4.57
N CYS A 43 -4.54 8.32 -3.35
CA CYS A 43 -5.97 8.17 -3.09
C CYS A 43 -6.76 9.29 -3.79
N ASP A 44 -8.03 9.02 -4.11
CA ASP A 44 -8.93 9.90 -4.87
C ASP A 44 -8.54 10.14 -6.35
N SER A 45 -7.52 9.43 -6.83
CA SER A 45 -7.10 9.39 -8.22
C SER A 45 -6.90 7.92 -8.67
N SER A 46 -5.91 7.67 -9.52
CA SER A 46 -5.59 6.35 -10.09
C SER A 46 -4.80 5.42 -9.17
N GLY A 47 -4.54 5.83 -7.93
CA GLY A 47 -3.76 5.07 -6.96
C GLY A 47 -4.25 3.63 -6.75
N LYS A 48 -3.38 2.79 -6.22
CA LYS A 48 -3.67 1.39 -5.93
C LYS A 48 -3.34 1.09 -4.48
N THR A 49 -4.03 0.11 -3.92
CA THR A 49 -3.60 -0.42 -2.64
C THR A 49 -2.41 -1.36 -2.83
N MET A 50 -1.61 -1.53 -1.78
CA MET A 50 -0.53 -2.53 -1.79
C MET A 50 -1.09 -3.92 -2.10
N ALA A 51 -2.28 -4.28 -1.59
CA ALA A 51 -2.92 -5.55 -1.92
C ALA A 51 -3.35 -5.68 -3.40
N GLU A 52 -3.89 -4.61 -3.99
CA GLU A 52 -4.23 -4.57 -5.42
C GLU A 52 -2.99 -4.74 -6.31
N MET A 53 -1.87 -4.12 -5.92
CA MET A 53 -0.60 -4.28 -6.64
C MET A 53 -0.08 -5.71 -6.57
N ARG A 54 -0.12 -6.35 -5.39
CA ARG A 54 0.24 -7.78 -5.26
C ARG A 54 -0.65 -8.67 -6.12
N THR A 55 -1.95 -8.41 -6.14
CA THR A 55 -2.90 -9.17 -6.97
C THR A 55 -2.58 -9.01 -8.45
N THR A 56 -2.34 -7.78 -8.90
CA THR A 56 -2.00 -7.49 -10.29
C THR A 56 -0.69 -8.17 -10.68
N TYR A 57 0.34 -8.05 -9.85
CA TYR A 57 1.62 -8.68 -10.07
C TYR A 57 1.50 -10.21 -10.06
N ASN A 58 0.88 -10.82 -9.05
CA ASN A 58 0.77 -12.28 -8.99
C ASN A 58 -0.11 -12.87 -10.11
N GLY A 59 -0.98 -12.06 -10.69
CA GLY A 59 -1.94 -12.48 -11.71
C GLY A 59 -1.51 -12.20 -13.16
N HIS A 60 -0.48 -11.39 -13.41
CA HIS A 60 -0.17 -10.96 -14.77
C HIS A 60 0.47 -12.06 -15.61
N THR A 61 0.26 -11.94 -16.92
CA THR A 61 0.86 -12.77 -17.96
C THR A 61 1.27 -11.88 -19.12
N HIS A 62 2.18 -12.35 -19.97
CA HIS A 62 2.58 -11.64 -21.20
C HIS A 62 2.15 -12.43 -22.43
N LYS A 63 1.92 -11.71 -23.53
CA LYS A 63 1.89 -12.33 -24.86
C LYS A 63 3.33 -12.57 -25.29
N GLU A 64 3.67 -13.81 -25.59
CA GLU A 64 5.00 -14.14 -26.11
C GLU A 64 5.07 -13.82 -27.61
N ASN A 65 6.14 -13.13 -28.00
CA ASN A 65 6.41 -12.83 -29.41
C ASN A 65 7.46 -13.84 -29.91
N GLY A 66 7.04 -14.76 -30.79
CA GLY A 66 7.85 -15.82 -31.38
C GLY A 66 6.98 -16.84 -32.13
N ASP A 67 7.59 -17.83 -32.80
CA ASP A 67 6.89 -18.78 -33.68
C ASP A 67 5.79 -19.61 -33.00
N GLY A 68 5.79 -19.67 -31.65
CA GLY A 68 4.77 -20.37 -30.85
C GLY A 68 3.54 -19.55 -30.43
N GLY A 69 3.58 -18.19 -30.53
CA GLY A 69 2.41 -17.32 -30.32
C GLY A 69 1.60 -17.47 -29.01
N GLY A 70 2.26 -17.80 -27.88
CA GLY A 70 1.59 -18.17 -26.62
C GLY A 70 1.34 -17.03 -25.61
N ILE A 71 0.75 -17.40 -24.47
CA ILE A 71 0.67 -16.57 -23.25
C ILE A 71 1.59 -17.20 -22.22
N THR A 72 2.43 -16.38 -21.57
CA THR A 72 3.29 -16.85 -20.48
C THR A 72 2.46 -17.33 -19.30
N ASP A 73 3.03 -18.20 -18.48
CA ASP A 73 2.53 -18.42 -17.14
C ASP A 73 2.70 -17.16 -16.27
N LYS A 74 2.03 -17.17 -15.12
CA LYS A 74 2.17 -16.14 -14.08
C LYS A 74 3.55 -16.19 -13.41
N PRO A 75 3.97 -15.11 -12.72
CA PRO A 75 5.23 -15.12 -11.98
C PRO A 75 5.33 -16.29 -11.01
N VAL A 76 6.44 -17.02 -11.10
CA VAL A 76 6.73 -18.18 -10.24
C VAL A 76 7.16 -17.79 -8.81
N GLN A 77 7.53 -16.52 -8.60
CA GLN A 77 7.80 -15.94 -7.28
C GLN A 77 6.75 -14.86 -6.97
N PRO A 78 5.63 -15.22 -6.34
CA PRO A 78 4.58 -14.27 -6.01
C PRO A 78 4.99 -13.35 -4.85
N MET A 79 4.42 -12.15 -4.83
CA MET A 79 4.41 -11.28 -3.67
C MET A 79 3.41 -11.80 -2.62
N SER A 80 3.77 -11.76 -1.33
CA SER A 80 2.89 -12.08 -0.20
C SER A 80 2.06 -10.88 0.25
#